data_AF-A0A2V8N554-F1
#
_entry.id   AF-A0A2V8N554-F1
#
_cell.length_a   1.000
_cell.length_b   1.000
_cell.length_c   1.000
_cell.angle_alpha   90.00
_cell.angle_beta   90.00
_cell.angle_gamma   90.00
#
_symmetry.space_group_name_H-M   'P 1'
#
loop_
_entity.id
_entity.type
_entity.pdbx_description
1 polymer ?
#
loop_
_entity_poly.entity_id
_entity_poly.type
_entity_poly.pdbx_seq_one_letter_code
_entity_poly.pdbx_strand_id
1 'polypeptide(L)'
;MLTNASAAGQEKRIGFTAPGTPWTLTMPADDFQTAEHKIRDDGKGAYFYLVDEKQHLNVSMFIEPVKDCQTSKACRDMIWKIGNPAWEHPQNVAQSEIGDVSILELLVPKFQGQKINQQNMYAEFVFDGFWVDLHISKVLYQPEERPMFERIVKSIKFEPKSRS
;
A
#
# COMPACT_ATOMS: atom_id res chain seq x y z
N MET A 1 -9.02 41.95 17.57
CA MET A 1 -8.47 41.37 16.33
C MET A 1 -8.55 39.86 16.47
N LEU A 2 -9.52 39.23 15.80
CA LEU A 2 -9.64 37.77 15.75
C LEU A 2 -9.09 37.35 14.39
N THR A 3 -7.91 36.74 14.39
CA THR A 3 -7.33 36.12 13.19
C THR A 3 -8.05 34.81 12.92
N ASN A 4 -8.89 34.80 11.88
CA ASN A 4 -9.36 33.58 11.25
C ASN A 4 -8.14 32.88 10.63
N ALA A 5 -7.70 31.79 11.25
CA ALA A 5 -6.83 30.84 10.59
C ALA A 5 -7.64 30.19 9.45
N SER A 6 -7.10 30.29 8.25
CA SER A 6 -7.67 29.79 7.01
C SER A 6 -7.95 28.29 7.08
N ALA A 7 -9.11 27.87 6.58
CA ALA A 7 -9.31 26.51 6.10
C ALA A 7 -8.38 26.30 4.89
N ALA A 8 -7.16 25.87 5.15
CA ALA A 8 -6.32 25.27 4.11
C ALA A 8 -7.10 24.07 3.56
N GLY A 9 -7.36 24.08 2.24
CA GLY A 9 -8.16 23.06 1.57
C GLY A 9 -7.72 21.67 1.99
N GLN A 10 -8.62 20.90 2.59
CA GLN A 10 -8.35 19.51 2.90
C GLN A 10 -8.00 18.80 1.60
N GLU A 11 -6.79 18.26 1.53
CA GLU A 11 -6.37 17.33 0.47
C GLU A 11 -7.43 16.25 0.31
N LYS A 12 -7.92 16.04 -0.91
CA LYS A 12 -8.93 15.01 -1.19
C LYS A 12 -8.29 13.64 -0.91
N ARG A 13 -8.94 12.84 -0.08
CA ARG A 13 -8.49 11.49 0.29
C ARG A 13 -9.46 10.44 -0.24
N ILE A 14 -8.93 9.27 -0.57
CA ILE A 14 -9.70 8.07 -0.88
C ILE A 14 -9.62 7.10 0.29
N GLY A 15 -10.69 6.33 0.50
CA GLY A 15 -10.82 5.42 1.65
C GLY A 15 -11.02 3.98 1.23
N PHE A 16 -10.42 3.07 2.00
CA PHE A 16 -10.41 1.63 1.79
C PHE A 16 -10.78 0.91 3.07
N THR A 17 -11.72 -0.01 2.99
CA THR A 17 -12.22 -0.67 4.18
C THR A 17 -12.88 -2.01 3.88
N ALA A 18 -12.72 -2.98 4.79
CA ALA A 18 -13.56 -4.17 4.83
C ALA A 18 -14.70 -3.94 5.85
N PRO A 19 -15.91 -4.50 5.65
CA PRO A 19 -17.00 -4.35 6.61
C PRO A 19 -16.61 -4.65 8.07
N GLY A 20 -15.78 -5.67 8.29
CA GLY A 20 -15.35 -6.13 9.60
C GLY A 20 -14.29 -5.27 10.32
N THR A 21 -13.70 -4.26 9.67
CA THR A 21 -12.75 -3.35 10.34
C THR A 21 -13.50 -2.23 11.09
N PRO A 22 -12.99 -1.73 12.23
CA PRO A 22 -13.54 -0.56 12.90
C PRO A 22 -13.08 0.77 12.28
N TRP A 23 -12.23 0.72 11.26
CA TRP A 23 -11.54 1.86 10.65
C TRP A 23 -11.61 1.83 9.12
N THR A 24 -11.34 2.98 8.52
CA THR A 24 -11.09 3.17 7.09
C THR A 24 -9.62 3.57 6.93
N LEU A 25 -8.89 2.85 6.09
CA LEU A 25 -7.55 3.26 5.67
C LEU A 25 -7.72 4.35 4.62
N THR A 26 -7.04 5.47 4.75
CA THR A 26 -7.09 6.56 3.75
C THR A 26 -5.72 6.95 3.25
N MET A 27 -5.68 7.42 2.00
CA MET A 27 -4.50 8.04 1.37
C MET A 27 -4.93 9.21 0.47
N PRO A 28 -4.02 10.12 0.08
CA PRO A 28 -4.30 11.14 -0.93
C PRO A 28 -4.86 10.53 -2.20
N ALA A 29 -5.88 11.17 -2.78
CA ALA A 29 -6.53 10.66 -3.99
C ALA A 29 -5.63 10.75 -5.22
N ASP A 30 -4.83 11.82 -5.33
CA ASP A 30 -3.99 12.15 -6.48
C ASP A 30 -4.69 11.84 -7.83
N ASP A 31 -3.98 11.26 -8.80
CA ASP A 31 -4.48 10.83 -10.10
C ASP A 31 -4.95 9.35 -10.08
N PHE A 32 -5.09 8.72 -8.89
CA PHE A 32 -5.45 7.30 -8.78
C PHE A 32 -6.91 7.03 -9.17
N GLN A 33 -7.09 5.96 -9.94
CA GLN A 33 -8.39 5.37 -10.25
C GLN A 33 -8.49 3.98 -9.63
N THR A 34 -9.63 3.66 -9.00
CA THR A 34 -9.89 2.31 -8.50
C THR A 34 -10.27 1.40 -9.67
N ALA A 35 -9.35 0.50 -10.03
CA ALA A 35 -9.54 -0.49 -11.09
C ALA A 35 -10.23 -1.75 -10.56
N GLU A 36 -9.98 -2.12 -9.30
CA GLU A 36 -10.62 -3.29 -8.69
C GLU A 36 -10.94 -3.05 -7.21
N HIS A 37 -12.06 -3.60 -6.78
CA HIS A 37 -12.44 -3.70 -5.38
C HIS A 37 -13.20 -5.01 -5.15
N LYS A 38 -12.70 -5.83 -4.23
CA LYS A 38 -13.32 -7.09 -3.83
C LYS A 38 -13.44 -7.13 -2.32
N ILE A 39 -14.62 -7.50 -1.83
CA ILE A 39 -14.86 -7.83 -0.43
C ILE A 39 -14.96 -9.34 -0.32
N ARG A 40 -14.28 -9.91 0.69
CA ARG A 40 -14.40 -11.34 1.01
C ARG A 40 -15.80 -11.62 1.55
N ASP A 41 -16.38 -12.78 1.21
CA ASP A 41 -17.77 -13.13 1.56
C ASP A 41 -18.09 -13.02 3.06
N ASP A 42 -17.10 -13.26 3.94
CA ASP A 42 -17.25 -13.13 5.40
C ASP A 42 -17.19 -11.67 5.92
N GLY A 43 -16.99 -10.70 5.02
CA GLY A 43 -16.86 -9.27 5.31
C GLY A 43 -15.58 -8.89 6.06
N LYS A 44 -14.69 -9.84 6.38
CA LYS A 44 -13.48 -9.59 7.17
C LYS A 44 -12.25 -9.31 6.30
N GLY A 45 -12.34 -9.55 5.00
CA GLY A 45 -11.25 -9.31 4.06
C GLY A 45 -11.67 -8.35 2.95
N ALA A 46 -10.71 -7.59 2.42
CA ALA A 46 -10.89 -6.81 1.22
C ALA A 46 -9.61 -6.73 0.38
N TYR A 47 -9.76 -6.60 -0.93
CA TYR A 47 -8.71 -6.28 -1.87
C TYR A 47 -9.08 -5.03 -2.67
N PHE A 48 -8.12 -4.13 -2.82
CA PHE A 48 -8.25 -2.95 -3.67
C PHE A 48 -7.08 -2.86 -4.63
N TYR A 49 -7.35 -2.45 -5.86
CA TYR A 49 -6.35 -2.18 -6.88
C TYR A 49 -6.60 -0.82 -7.49
N LEU A 50 -5.56 0.00 -7.51
CA LEU A 50 -5.55 1.36 -8.01
C LEU A 50 -4.46 1.53 -9.05
N VAL A 51 -4.77 2.38 -10.03
CA VAL A 51 -3.89 2.70 -11.15
C VAL A 51 -3.75 4.21 -11.27
N ASP A 52 -2.51 4.67 -11.43
CA ASP A 52 -2.16 5.99 -11.96
C ASP A 52 -1.41 5.74 -13.27
N GLU A 53 -2.15 5.80 -14.38
CA GLU A 53 -1.60 5.52 -15.71
C GLU A 53 -0.54 6.54 -16.13
N LYS A 54 -0.66 7.78 -15.66
CA LYS A 54 0.25 8.88 -16.01
C LYS A 54 1.62 8.69 -15.37
N GLN A 55 1.65 8.14 -14.16
CA GLN A 55 2.90 7.80 -13.46
C GLN A 55 3.34 6.35 -13.69
N HIS A 56 2.58 5.54 -14.44
CA HIS A 56 2.79 4.10 -14.58
C HIS A 56 2.89 3.37 -13.24
N LEU A 57 2.08 3.82 -12.28
CA LEU A 57 2.14 3.43 -10.89
C LEU A 57 0.86 2.68 -10.53
N ASN A 58 1.02 1.53 -9.87
CA ASN A 58 -0.08 0.77 -9.34
C ASN A 58 0.07 0.69 -7.82
N VAL A 59 -1.06 0.81 -7.13
CA VAL A 59 -1.16 0.54 -5.70
C VAL A 59 -2.19 -0.55 -5.51
N SER A 60 -1.84 -1.60 -4.78
CA SER A 60 -2.78 -2.61 -4.36
C SER A 60 -2.71 -2.79 -2.85
N MET A 61 -3.83 -3.22 -2.27
CA MET A 61 -3.82 -3.57 -0.86
C MET A 61 -4.74 -4.72 -0.53
N PHE A 62 -4.24 -5.64 0.30
CA PHE A 62 -5.08 -6.58 1.04
C PHE A 62 -5.32 -6.03 2.44
N ILE A 63 -6.55 -6.10 2.92
CA ILE A 63 -6.93 -5.85 4.31
C ILE A 63 -7.50 -7.15 4.84
N GLU A 64 -6.85 -7.78 5.82
CA GLU A 64 -7.30 -9.05 6.38
C GLU A 64 -7.00 -9.17 7.87
N PRO A 65 -7.71 -10.04 8.63
CA PRO A 65 -7.39 -10.27 10.03
C PRO A 65 -5.99 -10.88 10.16
N VAL A 66 -5.22 -10.46 11.16
CA VAL A 66 -3.94 -11.09 11.45
C VAL A 66 -4.15 -12.56 11.83
N LYS A 67 -3.31 -13.43 11.28
CA LYS A 67 -3.25 -14.86 11.65
C LYS A 67 -1.81 -15.22 12.01
N ASP A 68 -0.96 -15.23 10.98
CA ASP A 68 0.40 -15.79 11.06
C ASP A 68 1.46 -14.70 11.26
N CYS A 69 1.10 -13.42 11.08
CA CYS A 69 1.98 -12.28 11.27
C CYS A 69 1.31 -11.22 12.15
N GLN A 70 1.85 -10.98 13.34
CA GLN A 70 1.23 -10.11 14.35
C GLN A 70 1.92 -8.74 14.48
N THR A 71 3.03 -8.54 13.78
CA THR A 71 3.76 -7.27 13.75
C THR A 71 4.08 -6.92 12.30
N SER A 72 4.25 -5.62 12.02
CA SER A 72 4.65 -5.14 10.70
C SER A 72 5.88 -5.90 10.16
N LYS A 73 6.92 -6.04 10.98
CA LYS A 73 8.13 -6.80 10.64
C LYS A 73 7.84 -8.28 10.33
N ALA A 74 7.02 -8.93 11.16
CA ALA A 74 6.65 -10.32 10.93
C ALA A 74 5.86 -10.50 9.63
N CYS A 75 4.99 -9.55 9.27
CA CYS A 75 4.24 -9.60 8.02
C CYS A 75 5.16 -9.42 6.81
N ARG A 76 6.13 -8.50 6.89
CA ARG A 76 7.14 -8.30 5.82
C ARG A 76 7.98 -9.56 5.62
N ASP A 77 8.43 -10.15 6.72
CA ASP A 77 9.24 -11.37 6.68
C ASP A 77 8.44 -12.57 6.16
N MET A 78 7.13 -12.62 6.47
CA MET A 78 6.20 -13.60 5.91
C MET A 78 6.04 -13.44 4.39
N ILE A 79 5.79 -12.21 3.89
CA ILE A 79 5.66 -11.94 2.45
C ILE A 79 6.94 -12.32 1.70
N TRP A 80 8.11 -11.96 2.22
CA TRP A 80 9.38 -12.38 1.62
C TRP A 80 9.54 -13.90 1.58
N LYS A 81 9.13 -14.59 2.66
CA LYS A 81 9.24 -16.06 2.77
C LYS A 81 8.27 -16.78 1.84
N ILE A 82 7.02 -16.32 1.72
CA ILE A 82 6.01 -16.91 0.82
C ILE A 82 6.43 -16.66 -0.63
N GLY A 83 6.95 -15.46 -0.91
CA GLY A 83 7.34 -15.03 -2.24
C GLY A 83 6.14 -14.70 -3.13
N ASN A 84 6.45 -14.19 -4.32
CA ASN A 84 5.47 -14.03 -5.39
C ASN A 84 6.04 -14.62 -6.68
N PRO A 85 5.34 -15.55 -7.36
CA PRO A 85 5.78 -16.09 -8.64
C PRO A 85 6.05 -15.03 -9.72
N ALA A 86 5.45 -13.85 -9.62
CA ALA A 86 5.69 -12.72 -10.51
C ALA A 86 7.03 -12.01 -10.28
N TRP A 87 7.73 -12.29 -9.18
CA TRP A 87 9.08 -11.78 -8.94
C TRP A 87 10.11 -12.58 -9.76
N GLU A 88 10.06 -12.44 -11.08
CA GLU A 88 10.99 -13.10 -11.98
C GLU A 88 12.40 -12.50 -11.82
N HIS A 89 13.30 -13.25 -11.15
CA HIS A 89 14.69 -12.86 -10.87
C HIS A 89 14.82 -11.51 -10.14
N PRO A 90 14.32 -11.39 -8.89
CA PRO A 90 14.30 -10.11 -8.18
C PRO A 90 15.74 -9.63 -7.92
N GLN A 91 15.95 -8.33 -8.14
CA GLN A 91 17.22 -7.64 -7.92
C GLN A 91 17.05 -6.57 -6.84
N ASN A 92 18.17 -6.11 -6.29
CA ASN A 92 18.21 -5.02 -5.32
C ASN A 92 17.25 -5.23 -4.14
N VAL A 93 17.11 -6.48 -3.69
CA VAL A 93 16.21 -6.82 -2.59
C VAL A 93 16.70 -6.13 -1.33
N ALA A 94 15.86 -5.31 -0.73
CA ALA A 94 16.15 -4.57 0.48
C ALA A 94 15.00 -4.69 1.47
N GLN A 95 15.34 -4.85 2.75
CA GLN A 95 14.40 -4.71 3.85
C GLN A 95 14.75 -3.46 4.63
N SER A 96 13.77 -2.61 4.87
CA SER A 96 13.95 -1.36 5.59
C SER A 96 12.70 -1.00 6.40
N GLU A 97 12.68 0.20 6.95
CA GLU A 97 11.58 0.72 7.76
C GLU A 97 11.30 2.18 7.39
N ILE A 98 10.03 2.57 7.39
CA ILE A 98 9.56 3.94 7.28
C ILE A 98 8.72 4.23 8.52
N GLY A 99 9.32 4.90 9.52
CA GLY A 99 8.72 4.96 10.85
C GLY A 99 8.56 3.55 11.42
N ASP A 100 7.36 3.20 11.88
CA ASP A 100 7.07 1.87 12.43
C ASP A 100 6.62 0.84 11.37
N VAL A 101 6.66 1.21 10.09
CA VAL A 101 6.23 0.37 8.97
C VAL A 101 7.43 -0.33 8.35
N SER A 102 7.41 -1.67 8.36
CA SER A 102 8.40 -2.53 7.74
C SER A 102 8.17 -2.65 6.24
N ILE A 103 9.25 -2.46 5.49
CA ILE A 103 9.24 -2.37 4.02
C ILE A 103 10.09 -3.47 3.40
N LEU A 104 9.57 -4.13 2.36
CA LEU A 104 10.32 -4.97 1.43
C LEU A 104 10.34 -4.28 0.05
N GLU A 105 11.53 -3.99 -0.44
CA GLU A 105 11.75 -3.43 -1.79
C GLU A 105 12.46 -4.46 -2.68
N LEU A 106 12.05 -4.57 -3.94
CA LEU A 106 12.72 -5.39 -4.95
C LEU A 106 12.44 -4.87 -6.36
N LEU A 107 13.39 -5.07 -7.27
CA LEU A 107 13.28 -4.75 -8.69
C LEU A 107 13.06 -6.02 -9.49
N VAL A 108 12.03 -6.04 -10.33
CA VAL A 108 11.78 -7.09 -11.33
C VAL A 108 12.18 -6.54 -12.71
N PRO A 109 13.31 -6.95 -13.28
CA PRO A 109 13.82 -6.36 -14.52
C PRO A 109 12.98 -6.78 -15.74
N LYS A 110 12.39 -7.98 -15.70
CA LYS A 110 11.59 -8.55 -16.78
C LYS A 110 10.33 -9.21 -16.25
N PHE A 111 9.29 -9.20 -17.07
CA PHE A 111 8.08 -10.00 -16.85
C PHE A 111 7.67 -10.63 -18.17
N GLN A 112 7.50 -11.96 -18.18
CA GLN A 112 7.17 -12.71 -19.39
C GLN A 112 8.15 -12.42 -20.54
N GLY A 113 9.45 -12.31 -20.21
CA GLY A 113 10.51 -12.02 -21.17
C GLY A 113 10.64 -10.56 -21.61
N GLN A 114 9.68 -9.68 -21.31
CA GLN A 114 9.73 -8.26 -21.65
C GLN A 114 10.45 -7.46 -20.57
N LYS A 115 11.36 -6.55 -20.96
CA LYS A 115 12.04 -5.65 -20.03
C LYS A 115 11.06 -4.58 -19.56
N ILE A 116 10.75 -4.58 -18.26
CA ILE A 116 9.80 -3.63 -17.66
C ILE A 116 10.43 -2.76 -16.58
N ASN A 117 11.52 -3.21 -15.95
CA ASN A 117 12.14 -2.54 -14.79
C ASN A 117 11.08 -2.12 -13.74
N GLN A 118 10.36 -3.10 -13.21
CA GLN A 118 9.30 -2.85 -12.24
C GLN A 118 9.87 -2.82 -10.83
N GLN A 119 9.85 -1.64 -10.21
CA GLN A 119 10.13 -1.52 -8.77
C GLN A 119 8.88 -1.91 -8.00
N ASN A 120 9.07 -2.71 -6.95
CA ASN A 120 8.01 -3.11 -6.04
C ASN A 120 8.42 -2.69 -4.62
N MET A 121 7.48 -2.10 -3.89
CA MET A 121 7.58 -1.81 -2.47
C MET A 121 6.36 -2.39 -1.78
N TYR A 122 6.60 -3.31 -0.85
CA TYR A 122 5.60 -3.86 0.05
C TYR A 122 5.77 -3.15 1.40
N ALA A 123 4.71 -2.52 1.88
CA ALA A 123 4.68 -1.79 3.14
C ALA A 123 3.62 -2.42 4.05
N GLU A 124 4.07 -3.03 5.14
CA GLU A 124 3.21 -3.88 5.95
C GLU A 124 2.70 -3.14 7.17
N PHE A 125 1.40 -3.00 7.29
CA PHE A 125 0.78 -2.40 8.48
C PHE A 125 0.11 -3.49 9.30
N VAL A 126 0.12 -3.32 10.63
CA VAL A 126 -0.73 -4.10 11.54
C VAL A 126 -1.47 -3.12 12.43
N PHE A 127 -2.80 -3.14 12.37
CA PHE A 127 -3.65 -2.17 13.06
C PHE A 127 -4.97 -2.82 13.48
N ASP A 128 -5.32 -2.73 14.78
CA ASP A 128 -6.55 -3.28 15.38
C ASP A 128 -6.85 -4.74 15.03
N GLY A 129 -5.83 -5.60 14.99
CA GLY A 129 -6.00 -7.04 14.70
C GLY A 129 -6.17 -7.36 13.21
N PHE A 130 -5.88 -6.41 12.33
CA PHE A 130 -5.80 -6.62 10.88
C PHE A 130 -4.38 -6.31 10.40
N TRP A 131 -3.94 -7.02 9.36
CA TRP A 131 -2.78 -6.62 8.58
C TRP A 131 -3.22 -5.98 7.27
N VAL A 132 -2.41 -5.04 6.79
CA VAL A 132 -2.52 -4.45 5.46
C VAL A 132 -1.22 -4.67 4.71
N ASP A 133 -1.29 -5.48 3.66
CA ASP A 133 -0.25 -5.58 2.63
C ASP A 133 -0.46 -4.41 1.67
N LEU A 134 0.29 -3.32 1.81
CA LEU A 134 0.28 -2.25 0.82
C LEU A 134 1.38 -2.51 -0.19
N HIS A 135 1.02 -2.88 -1.41
CA HIS A 135 1.96 -3.09 -2.51
C HIS A 135 1.91 -1.93 -3.49
N ILE A 136 3.02 -1.21 -3.62
CA ILE A 136 3.25 -0.17 -4.62
C ILE A 136 4.15 -0.75 -5.70
N SER A 137 3.74 -0.65 -6.96
CA SER A 137 4.58 -1.07 -8.08
C SER A 137 4.60 -0.05 -9.21
N LYS A 138 5.75 0.09 -9.86
CA LYS A 138 5.91 1.00 -11.00
C LYS A 138 6.84 0.42 -12.03
N VAL A 139 6.40 0.42 -13.29
CA VAL A 139 7.23 0.07 -14.44
C VAL A 139 8.07 1.27 -14.89
N LEU A 140 9.16 1.00 -15.60
CA LEU A 140 10.11 2.01 -16.09
C LEU A 140 10.74 2.86 -14.97
N TYR A 141 10.82 2.30 -13.77
CA TYR A 141 11.25 2.98 -12.56
C TYR A 141 12.67 3.55 -12.66
N GLN A 142 12.86 4.75 -12.12
CA GLN A 142 14.14 5.39 -11.87
C GLN A 142 14.39 5.55 -10.36
N PRO A 143 15.63 5.36 -9.86
CA PRO A 143 15.94 5.46 -8.43
C PRO A 143 15.50 6.77 -7.75
N GLU A 144 15.48 7.88 -8.48
CA GLU A 144 15.08 9.21 -8.01
C GLU A 144 13.58 9.28 -7.67
N GLU A 145 12.80 8.29 -8.08
CA GLU A 145 11.35 8.20 -7.84
C GLU A 145 11.03 7.51 -6.50
N ARG A 146 12.01 6.93 -5.80
CA ARG A 146 11.82 6.34 -4.45
C ARG A 146 11.07 7.26 -3.47
N PRO A 147 11.36 8.58 -3.39
CA PRO A 147 10.63 9.48 -2.49
C PRO A 147 9.12 9.53 -2.75
N MET A 148 8.65 9.23 -3.97
CA MET A 148 7.22 9.14 -4.26
C MET A 148 6.58 7.96 -3.52
N PHE A 149 7.22 6.80 -3.52
CA PHE A 149 6.76 5.61 -2.81
C PHE A 149 6.70 5.88 -1.30
N GLU A 150 7.76 6.50 -0.77
CA GLU A 150 7.79 6.88 0.64
C GLU A 150 6.67 7.85 1.02
N ARG A 151 6.33 8.80 0.15
CA ARG A 151 5.22 9.72 0.40
C ARG A 151 3.90 8.98 0.51
N ILE A 152 3.64 7.99 -0.36
CA ILE A 152 2.44 7.16 -0.29
C ILE A 152 2.38 6.46 1.07
N VAL A 153 3.43 5.74 1.46
CA VAL A 153 3.49 5.02 2.76
C VAL A 153 3.28 5.98 3.94
N LYS A 154 3.98 7.14 3.96
CA LYS A 154 3.86 8.14 5.03
C LYS A 154 2.49 8.83 5.07
N SER A 155 1.73 8.79 3.99
CA SER A 155 0.42 9.43 3.88
C SER A 155 -0.74 8.59 4.39
N ILE A 156 -0.51 7.29 4.63
CA ILE A 156 -1.51 6.35 5.10
C ILE A 156 -2.02 6.76 6.47
N LYS A 157 -3.34 6.75 6.63
CA LYS A 157 -4.00 6.99 7.92
C LYS A 157 -5.06 5.93 8.16
N PHE A 158 -5.22 5.52 9.42
CA PHE A 158 -6.32 4.67 9.86
C PHE A 158 -7.30 5.55 10.63
N GLU A 159 -8.48 5.78 10.06
CA GLU A 159 -9.49 6.67 10.60
C GLU A 159 -10.68 5.86 11.10
N PRO A 160 -11.18 6.09 12.33
CA PRO A 160 -12.35 5.37 12.84
C PRO A 160 -13.55 5.52 11.90
N LYS A 161 -14.29 4.44 11.66
CA LYS A 161 -15.59 4.55 11.00
C LYS A 161 -16.53 5.33 11.90
N SER A 162 -17.21 6.34 11.35
CA SER A 162 -18.34 6.95 12.03
C SER A 162 -19.35 5.84 12.34
N ARG A 163 -19.71 5.70 13.61
CA ARG A 163 -20.83 4.83 14.00
C ARG A 163 -22.08 5.47 13.39
N SER A 164 -22.67 4.80 12.40
CA SER A 164 -24.02 5.08 11.91
C SER A 164 -25.05 4.70 12.96
#